data_AF-A0A820R692-F1
#
_entry.id   AF-A0A820R692-F1
#
_cell.length_a   1.000
_cell.length_b   1.000
_cell.length_c   1.000
_cell.angle_alpha   90.00
_cell.angle_beta   90.00
_cell.angle_gamma   90.00
#
_symmetry.space_group_name_H-M   'P 1'
#
loop_
_entity.id
_entity.type
_entity.pdbx_description
1 polymer ?
#
loop_
_entity_poly.entity_id
_entity_poly.type
_entity_poly.pdbx_seq_one_letter_code
_entity_poly.pdbx_strand_id
1 'polypeptide(L)'
;IRQNGETLTNENGETTSHLMGMFYRTIRMIENGIKPVYVFDGKPPQMKSKELEKRLERRTEAAAEMSKAAEAGDEEAFDKFARRTVKVTREHAEECKRLLTLMGVPYVDAPTEAEA
;
A
#
# COMPACT_ATOMS: atom_id res chain seq x y z
N ILE A 1 -7.32 -14.98 9.36
CA ILE A 1 -6.36 -13.88 9.11
C ILE A 1 -4.98 -14.52 9.25
N ARG A 2 -4.15 -14.52 8.20
CA ARG A 2 -2.86 -15.26 8.18
C ARG A 2 -1.91 -14.75 9.28
N GLN A 3 -1.14 -15.65 9.89
CA GLN A 3 -0.20 -15.35 10.98
C GLN A 3 1.17 -14.81 10.51
N ASN A 4 1.57 -15.03 9.24
CA ASN A 4 2.98 -14.96 8.83
C ASN A 4 3.36 -13.75 7.95
N GLY A 5 2.61 -12.65 7.98
CA GLY A 5 3.02 -11.41 7.29
C GLY A 5 3.11 -11.45 5.74
N GLU A 6 2.93 -12.61 5.11
CA GLU A 6 3.00 -12.79 3.66
C GLU A 6 1.90 -12.02 2.92
N THR A 7 2.30 -11.32 1.85
CA THR A 7 1.39 -10.64 0.93
C THR A 7 0.64 -11.66 0.08
N LEU A 8 -0.66 -11.42 -0.14
CA LEU A 8 -1.43 -12.20 -1.10
C LEU A 8 -0.91 -11.91 -2.50
N THR A 9 -0.65 -12.97 -3.26
CA THR A 9 -0.20 -12.87 -4.66
C THR A 9 -1.07 -13.72 -5.57
N ASN A 10 -1.09 -13.39 -6.86
CA ASN A 10 -1.64 -14.26 -7.88
C ASN A 10 -0.59 -15.30 -8.34
N GLU A 11 -0.94 -16.13 -9.34
CA GLU A 11 -0.06 -17.14 -9.93
C GLU A 11 1.20 -16.54 -10.57
N ASN A 12 1.15 -15.26 -10.98
CA ASN A 12 2.28 -14.53 -11.54
C ASN A 12 3.17 -13.88 -10.47
N GLY A 13 2.84 -14.01 -9.18
CA GLY A 13 3.55 -13.37 -8.08
C GLY A 13 3.21 -11.89 -7.86
N GLU A 14 2.21 -11.35 -8.56
CA GLU A 14 1.76 -9.97 -8.39
C GLU A 14 0.94 -9.84 -7.12
N THR A 15 1.17 -8.78 -6.34
CA THR A 15 0.45 -8.57 -5.08
C THR A 15 -1.02 -8.27 -5.33
N THR A 16 -1.92 -8.85 -4.55
CA THR A 16 -3.38 -8.66 -4.67
C THR A 16 -4.04 -8.17 -3.38
N SER A 17 -3.26 -8.02 -2.30
CA SER A 17 -3.74 -7.59 -0.98
C SER A 17 -4.50 -6.26 -0.99
N HIS A 18 -4.05 -5.28 -1.78
CA HIS A 18 -4.71 -3.98 -1.90
C HIS A 18 -6.08 -4.08 -2.55
N LEU A 19 -6.23 -4.92 -3.58
CA LEU A 19 -7.51 -5.15 -4.26
C LEU A 19 -8.52 -5.81 -3.32
N MET A 20 -8.09 -6.88 -2.64
CA MET A 20 -8.95 -7.59 -1.70
C MET A 20 -9.40 -6.68 -0.55
N GLY A 21 -8.47 -5.91 0.02
CA GLY A 21 -8.75 -4.96 1.09
C GLY A 21 -9.71 -3.86 0.66
N MET A 22 -9.50 -3.26 -0.52
CA MET A 22 -10.36 -2.21 -1.07
C MET A 22 -11.76 -2.74 -1.40
N PHE A 23 -11.85 -3.90 -2.05
CA PHE A 23 -13.12 -4.52 -2.47
C PHE A 23 -14.05 -4.77 -1.28
N TYR A 24 -13.61 -5.57 -0.30
CA TYR A 24 -14.47 -5.94 0.83
C TYR A 24 -14.77 -4.77 1.76
N ARG A 25 -13.81 -3.84 1.93
CA ARG A 25 -14.05 -2.64 2.75
C ARG A 25 -15.10 -1.74 2.14
N THR A 26 -15.03 -1.53 0.81
CA THR A 26 -15.98 -0.69 0.09
C THR A 26 -17.38 -1.27 0.11
N ILE A 27 -17.51 -2.60 -0.09
CA ILE A 27 -18.79 -3.30 0.03
C ILE A 27 -19.38 -3.07 1.43
N ARG A 28 -18.60 -3.31 2.49
CA ARG A 28 -19.08 -3.11 3.86
C ARG A 28 -19.52 -1.67 4.14
N MET A 29 -18.82 -0.67 3.60
CA MET A 29 -19.24 0.73 3.73
C MET A 29 -20.61 0.95 3.08
N ILE A 30 -20.79 0.47 1.85
CA ILE A 30 -22.04 0.62 1.08
C ILE A 30 -23.19 -0.14 1.75
N GLU A 31 -22.96 -1.36 2.26
CA GLU A 31 -23.94 -2.15 3.01
C GLU A 31 -24.43 -1.41 4.27
N ASN A 32 -23.57 -0.61 4.89
CA ASN A 32 -23.92 0.24 6.03
C ASN A 32 -24.46 1.63 5.62
N GLY A 33 -24.82 1.82 4.35
CA GLY A 33 -25.40 3.06 3.84
C GLY A 33 -24.40 4.20 3.63
N ILE A 34 -23.10 3.96 3.79
CA ILE A 34 -22.05 4.95 3.54
C ILE A 34 -21.80 4.99 2.02
N LYS A 35 -21.74 6.20 1.45
CA LYS A 35 -21.40 6.43 0.04
C LYS A 35 -19.95 6.91 -0.06
N PRO A 36 -18.97 6.01 -0.20
CA PRO A 36 -17.56 6.40 -0.22
C PRO A 36 -17.19 7.09 -1.54
N VAL A 37 -16.26 8.04 -1.43
CA VAL A 37 -15.46 8.55 -2.56
C VAL A 37 -14.00 8.41 -2.18
N TYR A 38 -13.19 7.84 -3.08
CA TYR A 38 -11.76 7.68 -2.86
C TYR A 38 -10.99 8.84 -3.48
N VAL A 39 -9.96 9.33 -2.81
CA VAL A 39 -9.07 10.38 -3.34
C VAL A 39 -7.67 9.79 -3.45
N PHE A 40 -7.09 9.86 -4.63
CA PHE A 40 -5.73 9.40 -4.91
C PHE A 40 -4.76 10.58 -4.91
N ASP A 41 -3.60 10.39 -4.30
CA ASP A 41 -2.52 11.38 -4.30
C ASP A 41 -2.03 11.66 -5.73
N GLY A 42 -1.79 12.94 -6.00
CA GLY A 42 -1.10 13.45 -7.18
C GLY A 42 0.39 13.66 -6.92
N LYS A 43 0.93 14.76 -7.46
CA LYS A 43 2.36 15.07 -7.34
C LYS A 43 2.65 15.69 -5.97
N PRO A 44 3.58 15.13 -5.17
CA PRO A 44 3.96 15.73 -3.90
C PRO A 44 4.51 17.16 -4.09
N PRO A 45 4.19 18.11 -3.18
CA PRO A 45 4.73 19.46 -3.23
C PRO A 45 6.24 19.46 -2.94
N GLN A 46 6.96 20.45 -3.49
CA GLN A 46 8.41 20.55 -3.33
C GLN A 46 8.86 20.61 -1.87
N MET A 47 8.07 21.21 -0.97
CA MET A 47 8.38 21.27 0.46
C MET A 47 8.40 19.89 1.14
N LYS A 48 7.76 18.85 0.56
CA LYS A 48 7.78 17.47 1.09
C LYS A 48 9.07 16.72 0.76
N SER A 49 9.95 17.26 -0.08
CA SER A 49 11.16 16.56 -0.56
C SER A 49 12.02 16.00 0.58
N LYS A 50 12.29 16.81 1.60
CA LYS A 50 13.08 16.41 2.79
C LYS A 50 12.46 15.24 3.56
N GLU A 51 11.14 15.19 3.65
CA GLU A 51 10.44 14.10 4.33
C GLU A 51 10.43 12.83 3.46
N LEU A 52 10.31 12.97 2.14
CA LEU A 52 10.44 11.86 1.21
C LEU A 52 11.84 11.23 1.24
N GLU A 53 12.89 12.05 1.34
CA GLU A 53 14.28 11.60 1.52
C GLU A 53 14.45 10.81 2.83
N LYS A 54 14.00 11.36 3.97
CA LYS A 54 14.03 10.64 5.26
C LYS A 54 13.28 9.31 5.23
N ARG A 55 12.13 9.26 4.54
CA ARG A 55 11.37 8.01 4.36
C ARG A 55 12.11 7.00 3.50
N LEU A 56 12.85 7.46 2.49
CA LEU A 56 13.69 6.62 1.65
C LEU A 56 14.85 6.04 2.48
N GLU A 57 15.56 6.86 3.25
CA GLU A 57 16.65 6.45 4.13
C GLU A 57 16.21 5.35 5.11
N ARG A 58 15.11 5.59 5.85
CA ARG A 58 14.55 4.59 6.78
C ARG A 58 14.19 3.27 6.09
N ARG A 59 13.73 3.32 4.83
CA ARG A 59 13.42 2.12 4.07
C ARG A 59 14.69 1.39 3.65
N THR A 60 15.73 2.11 3.22
CA THR A 60 17.02 1.50 2.86
C THR A 60 17.68 0.83 4.06
N GLU A 61 17.62 1.47 5.23
CA GLU A 61 18.09 0.87 6.49
C GLU A 61 17.29 -0.38 6.84
N ALA A 62 15.95 -0.32 6.77
CA ALA A 62 15.10 -1.48 7.03
C ALA A 62 15.35 -2.64 6.05
N ALA A 63 15.65 -2.35 4.78
CA ALA A 63 16.00 -3.36 3.79
C ALA A 63 17.36 -4.01 4.09
N ALA A 64 18.35 -3.24 4.55
CA ALA A 64 19.64 -3.78 4.97
C ALA A 64 19.49 -4.70 6.20
N GLU A 65 18.72 -4.27 7.21
CA GLU A 65 18.44 -5.08 8.40
C GLU A 65 17.61 -6.33 8.07
N MET A 66 16.69 -6.24 7.11
CA MET A 66 15.95 -7.41 6.59
C MET A 66 16.89 -8.45 5.97
N SER A 67 17.88 -8.03 5.19
CA SER A 67 18.88 -8.93 4.59
C SER A 67 19.72 -9.62 5.66
N LYS A 68 20.17 -8.88 6.68
CA LYS A 68 20.93 -9.45 7.80
C LYS A 68 20.10 -10.45 8.61
N ALA A 69 18.83 -10.15 8.86
CA ALA A 69 17.91 -11.06 9.56
C ALA A 69 17.68 -12.35 8.75
N ALA A 70 17.57 -12.24 7.42
CA ALA A 70 17.46 -13.40 6.54
C ALA A 70 18.73 -14.28 6.57
N GLU A 71 19.92 -13.67 6.58
CA GLU A 71 21.20 -14.39 6.70
C GLU A 71 21.38 -15.05 8.08
N ALA A 72 20.89 -14.41 9.14
CA ALA A 72 20.96 -14.92 10.51
C ALA A 72 19.88 -15.97 10.85
N GLY A 73 18.90 -16.18 9.97
CA GLY A 73 17.77 -17.09 10.21
C GLY A 73 16.80 -16.61 11.30
N ASP A 74 16.77 -15.30 11.59
CA ASP A 74 15.85 -14.70 12.56
C ASP A 74 14.53 -14.34 11.86
N GLU A 75 13.59 -15.27 11.89
CA GLU A 75 12.27 -15.13 11.25
C GLU A 75 11.44 -13.96 11.82
N GLU A 76 11.53 -13.70 13.13
CA GLU A 76 10.75 -12.65 13.77
C GLU A 76 11.26 -11.25 13.37
N ALA A 77 12.58 -11.07 13.35
CA ALA A 77 13.20 -9.85 12.86
C ALA A 77 12.94 -9.66 11.36
N PHE A 78 13.03 -10.73 10.55
CA PHE A 78 12.73 -10.70 9.13
C PHE A 78 11.32 -10.18 8.86
N ASP A 79 10.29 -10.76 9.48
CA ASP A 79 8.89 -10.36 9.33
C ASP A 79 8.67 -8.89 9.73
N LYS A 80 9.32 -8.45 10.80
CA LYS A 80 9.23 -7.08 11.30
C LYS A 80 9.81 -6.08 10.29
N PHE A 81 10.95 -6.39 9.68
CA PHE A 81 11.56 -5.52 8.67
C PHE A 81 10.86 -5.61 7.32
N ALA A 82 10.35 -6.79 6.94
CA ALA A 82 9.54 -7.01 5.74
C ALA A 82 8.31 -6.08 5.71
N ARG A 83 7.60 -5.94 6.83
CA ARG A 83 6.45 -5.02 6.93
C ARG A 83 6.84 -3.55 6.76
N ARG A 84 8.07 -3.16 7.10
CA ARG A 84 8.57 -1.78 6.99
C ARG A 84 9.02 -1.42 5.58
N THR A 85 9.36 -2.41 4.75
CA THR A 85 9.82 -2.18 3.37
C THR A 85 8.67 -2.03 2.38
N VAL A 86 7.44 -2.40 2.76
CA VAL A 86 6.25 -2.28 1.91
C VAL A 86 6.09 -0.87 1.35
N LYS A 87 5.96 -0.79 0.02
CA LYS A 87 5.77 0.45 -0.73
C LYS A 87 4.53 0.30 -1.61
N VAL A 88 3.64 1.28 -1.55
CA VAL A 88 2.57 1.41 -2.53
C VAL A 88 3.17 1.93 -3.84
N THR A 89 3.00 1.18 -4.91
CA THR A 89 3.46 1.55 -6.25
C THR A 89 2.34 2.26 -7.01
N ARG A 90 2.71 2.88 -8.14
CA ARG A 90 1.73 3.47 -9.06
C ARG A 90 0.79 2.41 -9.62
N GLU A 91 1.28 1.21 -9.89
CA GLU A 91 0.48 0.08 -10.38
C GLU A 91 -0.64 -0.28 -9.40
N HIS A 92 -0.35 -0.38 -8.10
CA HIS A 92 -1.39 -0.63 -7.09
C HIS A 92 -2.49 0.44 -7.11
N ALA A 93 -2.14 1.70 -7.34
CA ALA A 93 -3.11 2.79 -7.43
C ALA A 93 -3.99 2.64 -8.69
N GLU A 94 -3.39 2.36 -9.85
CA GLU A 94 -4.14 2.15 -11.10
C GLU A 94 -5.07 0.93 -11.05
N GLU A 95 -4.63 -0.17 -10.44
CA GLU A 95 -5.47 -1.36 -10.25
C GLU A 95 -6.64 -1.07 -9.31
N CYS A 96 -6.42 -0.31 -8.23
CA CYS A 96 -7.49 0.16 -7.34
C CYS A 96 -8.48 1.07 -8.06
N LYS A 97 -8.01 2.01 -8.89
CA LYS A 97 -8.89 2.87 -9.70
C LYS A 97 -9.74 2.06 -10.66
N ARG A 98 -9.14 1.07 -11.34
CA ARG A 98 -9.84 0.14 -12.23
C ARG A 98 -10.91 -0.65 -11.46
N LEU A 99 -10.57 -1.17 -10.29
CA LEU A 99 -11.50 -1.87 -9.41
C LEU A 99 -12.69 -0.96 -9.03
N LEU A 100 -12.43 0.26 -8.56
CA LEU A 100 -13.48 1.21 -8.15
C LEU A 100 -14.39 1.58 -9.33
N THR A 101 -13.82 1.74 -10.53
CA THR A 101 -14.58 1.98 -11.76
C THR A 101 -15.55 0.83 -12.04
N LEU A 102 -15.08 -0.41 -11.95
CA LEU A 102 -15.91 -1.61 -12.16
C LEU A 102 -16.98 -1.78 -11.08
N MET A 103 -16.68 -1.35 -9.85
CA MET A 103 -17.65 -1.36 -8.74
C MET A 103 -18.67 -0.21 -8.82
N GLY A 104 -18.49 0.75 -9.72
CA GLY A 104 -19.34 1.95 -9.81
C GLY A 104 -19.13 2.93 -8.65
N VAL A 105 -17.96 2.90 -8.02
CA VAL A 105 -17.62 3.77 -6.88
C VAL A 105 -16.77 4.94 -7.37
N PRO A 106 -17.15 6.19 -7.07
CA PRO A 106 -16.43 7.35 -7.56
C PRO A 106 -15.04 7.48 -6.90
N TYR A 107 -14.09 7.99 -7.67
CA TYR A 107 -12.81 8.44 -7.15
C TYR A 107 -12.35 9.73 -7.82
N VAL A 108 -11.42 10.43 -7.17
CA VAL A 108 -10.83 11.69 -7.63
C VAL A 108 -9.31 11.60 -7.56
N ASP A 109 -8.64 12.15 -8.57
CA ASP A 109 -7.20 12.38 -8.54
C ASP A 109 -6.92 13.78 -8.00
N ALA A 110 -6.25 13.86 -6.84
CA ALA A 110 -5.83 15.12 -6.27
C ALA A 110 -4.68 15.73 -7.09
N PRO A 111 -4.60 17.08 -7.21
CA PRO A 111 -3.46 17.71 -7.87
C PRO A 111 -2.16 17.52 -7.08
N THR A 112 -2.26 17.44 -5.74
CA THR A 112 -1.13 17.28 -4.83
C THR A 112 -1.40 16.17 -3.82
N GLU A 113 -1.57 16.48 -2.54
CA GLU A 113 -1.84 15.48 -1.50
C GLU A 113 -3.34 15.31 -1.31
N ALA A 114 -3.80 14.08 -1.11
CA ALA A 114 -5.20 13.73 -0.90
C ALA A 114 -5.74 14.24 0.44
N GLU A 115 -4.84 14.50 1.39
CA GLU A 115 -5.12 15.08 2.71
C GLU A 115 -5.11 16.62 2.75
N ALA A 116 -4.76 17.28 1.64
CA ALA A 116 -4.56 18.72 1.55
C ALA A 116 -5.86 19.55 1.65
#